data_AF-M3GU35-F1
#
_entry.id   AF-M3GU35-F1
#
_cell.length_a   1.000
_cell.length_b   1.000
_cell.length_c   1.000
_cell.angle_alpha   90.00
_cell.angle_beta   90.00
_cell.angle_gamma   90.00
#
_symmetry.space_group_name_H-M   'P 1'
#
loop_
_entity.id
_entity.type
_entity.pdbx_description
1 polymer ?
#
loop_
_entity_poly.entity_id
_entity_poly.type
_entity_poly.pdbx_seq_one_letter_code
_entity_poly.pdbx_strand_id
1 'polypeptide(L)'
;MLHDIPEAEKTCSCGHELTQIGEEKSEKLDIIPAKIQVEVHVRPKYACKKCEGTSDESLPVVRIAPVFHQIAEKSMLSSGFLAYSLTQKFADALPFYRQTGILQRSGVEISRSTLSNTAIQVFERLSPMIEDVRRELFQSKYLQIDETVLQVLNEEGKSNSSKSYMWVIRGSIREKPVVLYHYESSRSAKFLEEWIGDFGKLSETLSELNVSLPWVARQIAFQGLFKRTAMNRMILY
;
A
#
# COMPACT_ATOMS: atom_id res chain seq x y z
N MET A 1 23.16 21.34 14.73
CA MET A 1 23.82 21.71 16.00
C MET A 1 25.21 22.18 15.63
N LEU A 2 25.57 23.42 15.95
CA LEU A 2 26.92 23.93 15.70
C LEU A 2 27.78 23.60 16.93
N HIS A 3 28.89 22.93 16.70
CA HIS A 3 29.93 22.74 17.70
C HIS A 3 31.08 23.64 17.30
N ASP A 4 31.29 24.71 18.06
CA ASP A 4 32.35 25.69 17.82
C ASP A 4 33.28 25.75 19.05
N ILE A 5 34.49 26.24 18.84
CA ILE A 5 35.45 26.47 19.92
C ILE A 5 35.00 27.69 20.77
N PRO A 6 35.30 27.72 22.07
CA PRO A 6 35.00 28.88 22.92
C PRO A 6 35.69 30.16 22.42
N GLU A 7 35.11 31.33 22.68
CA GLU A 7 35.65 32.61 22.17
C GLU A 7 37.08 32.92 22.66
N ALA A 8 37.46 32.43 23.84
CA ALA A 8 38.83 32.56 24.34
C ALA A 8 39.86 31.84 23.47
N GLU A 9 39.47 30.79 22.75
CA GLU A 9 40.33 30.00 21.86
C GLU A 9 40.36 30.55 20.43
N LYS A 10 39.55 31.56 20.12
CA LYS A 10 39.58 32.25 18.82
C LYS A 10 40.67 33.31 18.73
N THR A 11 41.49 33.48 19.77
CA THR A 11 42.68 34.34 19.73
C THR A 11 43.92 33.47 19.58
N CYS A 12 44.69 33.70 18.52
CA CYS A 12 45.97 33.04 18.30
C CYS A 12 46.98 33.44 19.39
N SER A 13 47.96 32.59 19.65
CA SER A 13 49.06 32.88 20.59
C SER A 13 49.88 34.13 20.22
N CYS A 14 49.80 34.61 18.97
CA CYS A 14 50.39 35.87 18.53
C CYS A 14 49.50 37.12 18.78
N GLY A 15 48.35 36.97 19.44
CA GLY A 15 47.43 38.05 19.81
C GLY A 15 46.44 38.50 18.73
N HIS A 16 46.39 37.80 17.59
CA HIS A 16 45.44 38.09 16.50
C HIS A 16 44.25 37.13 16.52
N GLU A 17 43.08 37.59 16.07
CA GLU A 17 41.86 36.77 15.96
C GLU A 17 41.98 35.72 14.83
N LEU A 18 41.51 34.51 15.09
CA LEU A 18 41.47 33.41 14.14
C LEU A 18 40.31 33.61 13.15
N THR A 19 40.61 33.53 11.85
CA THR A 19 39.59 33.55 10.80
C THR A 19 39.15 32.11 10.49
N GLN A 20 37.85 31.88 10.29
CA GLN A 20 37.35 30.58 9.86
C GLN A 20 37.85 30.25 8.43
N ILE A 21 38.58 29.14 8.28
CA ILE A 21 39.20 28.72 7.00
C ILE A 21 38.35 27.63 6.30
N GLY A 22 37.52 26.93 7.04
CA GLY A 22 36.65 25.86 6.54
C GLY A 22 35.80 25.26 7.66
N GLU A 23 35.00 24.26 7.32
CA GLU A 23 34.21 23.48 8.27
C GLU A 23 34.24 22.00 7.91
N GLU A 24 34.25 21.15 8.91
CA GLU A 24 34.07 19.71 8.74
C GLU A 24 32.64 19.33 9.17
N LYS A 25 31.95 18.55 8.34
CA LYS A 25 30.57 18.12 8.59
C LYS A 25 30.53 16.63 8.90
N SER A 26 29.88 16.29 10.01
CA SER A 26 29.50 14.93 10.33
C SER A 26 27.98 14.85 10.43
N GLU A 27 27.40 13.92 9.69
CA GLU A 27 25.96 13.66 9.71
C GLU A 27 25.67 12.51 10.68
N LYS A 28 24.66 12.70 11.54
CA LYS A 28 24.15 11.65 12.43
C LYS A 28 22.66 11.50 12.17
N LEU A 29 22.22 10.25 11.98
CA LEU A 29 20.80 9.93 11.90
C LEU A 29 20.24 9.79 13.32
N ASP A 30 19.19 10.54 13.59
CA ASP A 30 18.38 10.40 14.80
C ASP A 30 16.98 9.88 14.40
N ILE A 31 16.32 9.15 15.31
CA ILE A 31 15.00 8.57 15.06
C ILE A 31 13.97 9.30 15.90
N ILE A 32 13.02 9.97 15.24
CA ILE A 32 11.79 10.45 15.87
C ILE A 32 10.71 9.40 15.58
N PRO A 33 10.22 8.66 16.60
CA PRO A 33 9.17 7.66 16.40
C PRO A 33 7.87 8.27 15.84
N ALA A 34 7.01 7.41 15.31
CA ALA A 34 5.71 7.82 14.78
C ALA A 34 4.89 8.59 15.84
N LYS A 35 4.39 9.78 15.46
CA LYS A 35 3.47 10.57 16.26
C LYS A 35 2.04 10.22 15.88
N ILE A 36 1.22 9.90 16.86
CA ILE A 36 -0.19 9.53 16.66
C ILE A 36 -1.07 10.64 17.21
N GLN A 37 -2.09 11.03 16.46
CA GLN A 37 -3.04 12.08 16.81
C GLN A 37 -4.48 11.56 16.72
N VAL A 38 -5.39 12.21 17.47
CA VAL A 38 -6.82 11.94 17.41
C VAL A 38 -7.51 13.09 16.70
N GLU A 39 -8.15 12.78 15.57
CA GLU A 39 -8.95 13.74 14.80
C GLU A 39 -10.40 13.70 15.28
N VAL A 40 -10.88 14.80 15.88
CA VAL A 40 -12.24 14.88 16.45
C VAL A 40 -13.15 15.70 15.52
N HIS A 41 -14.05 15.02 14.82
CA HIS A 41 -15.06 15.67 13.98
C HIS A 41 -16.33 15.95 14.77
N VAL A 42 -16.58 17.21 15.12
CA VAL A 42 -17.80 17.64 15.82
C VAL A 42 -18.89 18.04 14.81
N ARG A 43 -20.06 17.43 14.91
CA ARG A 43 -21.24 17.72 14.06
C ARG A 43 -22.41 18.20 14.92
N PRO A 44 -22.57 19.52 15.12
CA PRO A 44 -23.65 20.06 15.94
C PRO A 44 -25.03 19.71 15.36
N LYS A 45 -25.98 19.43 16.25
CA LYS A 45 -27.37 19.16 15.92
C LYS A 45 -28.21 20.40 16.22
N TYR A 46 -29.08 20.76 15.29
CA TYR A 46 -29.95 21.93 15.40
C TYR A 46 -31.42 21.51 15.32
N ALA A 47 -32.24 22.04 16.20
CA ALA A 47 -33.69 21.85 16.20
C ALA A 47 -34.37 23.17 16.55
N CYS A 48 -35.52 23.46 15.93
CA CYS A 48 -36.29 24.65 16.24
C CYS A 48 -37.13 24.39 17.51
N LYS A 49 -36.86 25.12 18.60
CA LYS A 49 -37.62 24.99 19.86
C LYS A 49 -39.04 25.60 19.81
N LYS A 50 -39.34 26.43 18.82
CA LYS A 50 -40.65 27.13 18.73
C LYS A 50 -41.72 26.30 18.04
N CYS A 51 -41.38 25.65 16.94
CA CYS A 51 -42.30 24.81 16.18
C CYS A 51 -41.97 23.31 16.29
N GLU A 52 -40.92 22.93 17.02
CA GLU A 52 -40.49 21.53 17.16
C GLU A 52 -40.26 20.80 15.82
N GLY A 53 -40.01 21.56 14.74
CA GLY A 53 -39.79 21.01 13.40
C GLY A 53 -41.06 20.68 12.61
N THR A 54 -42.27 21.03 13.09
CA THR A 54 -43.54 20.75 12.39
C THR A 54 -43.91 21.75 11.29
N SER A 55 -43.17 22.86 11.15
CA SER A 55 -43.53 23.91 10.19
C SER A 55 -43.20 23.58 8.73
N ASP A 56 -42.35 22.59 8.48
CA ASP A 56 -41.89 22.23 7.14
C ASP A 56 -41.61 20.72 7.09
N GLU A 57 -42.55 19.96 6.51
CA GLU A 57 -42.46 18.49 6.41
C GLU A 57 -41.42 18.04 5.37
N SER A 58 -40.87 18.94 4.56
CA SER A 58 -39.84 18.60 3.56
C SER A 58 -38.45 18.41 4.16
N LEU A 59 -38.23 18.85 5.40
CA LEU A 59 -36.93 18.82 6.07
C LEU A 59 -36.99 18.02 7.38
N PRO A 60 -35.90 17.33 7.77
CA PRO A 60 -35.87 16.60 9.02
C PRO A 60 -35.97 17.53 10.23
N VAL A 61 -36.68 17.09 11.28
CA VAL A 61 -36.89 17.80 12.55
C VAL A 61 -35.55 18.26 13.18
N VAL A 62 -34.52 17.42 13.08
CA VAL A 62 -33.17 17.74 13.53
C VAL A 62 -32.26 17.87 12.32
N ARG A 63 -31.64 19.04 12.18
CA ARG A 63 -30.65 19.31 11.13
C ARG A 63 -29.24 19.04 11.66
N ILE A 64 -28.49 18.24 10.92
CA ILE A 64 -27.10 17.91 11.20
C ILE A 64 -26.35 17.77 9.86
N ALA A 65 -25.10 18.23 9.80
CA ALA A 65 -24.24 17.98 8.64
C ALA A 65 -24.09 16.47 8.39
N PRO A 66 -23.90 15.97 7.15
CA PRO A 66 -23.66 14.54 6.90
C PRO A 66 -22.36 14.02 7.53
N VAL A 67 -22.20 12.70 7.61
CA VAL A 67 -20.95 12.07 8.07
C VAL A 67 -19.85 12.35 7.04
N PHE A 68 -18.62 12.59 7.50
CA PHE A 68 -17.48 12.72 6.59
C PHE A 68 -17.23 11.39 5.87
N HIS A 69 -17.01 11.43 4.56
CA HIS A 69 -16.73 10.23 3.77
C HIS A 69 -15.36 9.66 4.14
N GLN A 70 -15.30 8.37 4.44
CA GLN A 70 -14.07 7.65 4.74
C GLN A 70 -14.04 6.33 3.97
N ILE A 71 -12.84 5.86 3.62
CA ILE A 71 -12.67 4.60 2.88
C ILE A 71 -13.19 3.42 3.69
N ALA A 72 -12.83 3.35 4.97
CA ALA A 72 -13.38 2.37 5.92
C ALA A 72 -14.55 3.00 6.68
N GLU A 73 -15.77 2.59 6.34
CA GLU A 73 -16.98 3.16 6.94
C GLU A 73 -17.06 2.85 8.45
N LYS A 74 -17.47 3.86 9.23
CA LYS A 74 -17.62 3.75 10.70
C LYS A 74 -16.32 3.35 11.43
N SER A 75 -15.18 3.44 10.76
CA SER A 75 -13.87 3.20 11.36
C SER A 75 -13.45 4.39 12.22
N MET A 76 -12.69 4.11 13.28
CA MET A 76 -11.98 5.14 14.04
C MET A 76 -10.62 5.51 13.42
N LEU A 77 -10.19 4.77 12.39
CA LEU A 77 -8.90 4.93 11.74
C LEU A 77 -9.03 5.88 10.56
N SER A 78 -8.28 6.97 10.59
CA SER A 78 -8.19 7.91 9.47
C SER A 78 -7.52 7.27 8.25
N SER A 79 -7.71 7.86 7.07
CA SER A 79 -7.07 7.38 5.83
C SER A 79 -5.54 7.32 5.94
N GLY A 80 -4.92 8.29 6.65
CA GLY A 80 -3.47 8.29 6.88
C GLY A 80 -3.02 7.14 7.78
N PHE A 81 -3.77 6.83 8.83
CA PHE A 81 -3.49 5.68 9.68
C PHE A 81 -3.64 4.36 8.91
N LEU A 82 -4.69 4.23 8.11
CA LEU A 82 -4.92 3.05 7.27
C LEU A 82 -3.77 2.86 6.26
N ALA A 83 -3.37 3.93 5.56
CA ALA A 83 -2.23 3.88 4.65
C ALA A 83 -0.96 3.41 5.36
N TYR A 84 -0.62 4.00 6.51
CA TYR A 84 0.53 3.61 7.31
C TYR A 84 0.48 2.12 7.73
N SER A 85 -0.65 1.66 8.28
CA SER A 85 -0.80 0.27 8.74
C SER A 85 -0.73 -0.74 7.60
N LEU A 86 -1.33 -0.42 6.43
CA LEU A 86 -1.32 -1.29 5.26
C LEU A 86 0.07 -1.33 4.60
N THR A 87 0.77 -0.20 4.50
CA THR A 87 2.17 -0.16 4.04
C THR A 87 3.04 -1.04 4.94
N GLN A 88 2.91 -0.89 6.26
CA GLN A 88 3.64 -1.75 7.19
C GLN A 88 3.31 -3.23 7.00
N LYS A 89 2.03 -3.56 6.82
CA LYS A 89 1.57 -4.95 6.67
C LYS A 89 2.12 -5.59 5.40
N PHE A 90 2.04 -4.90 4.27
CA PHE A 90 2.26 -5.49 2.95
C PHE A 90 3.62 -5.14 2.34
N ALA A 91 4.13 -3.92 2.53
CA ALA A 91 5.45 -3.52 2.04
C ALA A 91 6.56 -3.90 3.03
N ASP A 92 6.35 -3.66 4.33
CA ASP A 92 7.37 -3.88 5.35
C ASP A 92 7.28 -5.25 6.04
N ALA A 93 6.36 -6.11 5.61
CA ALA A 93 6.11 -7.44 6.17
C ALA A 93 5.89 -7.45 7.70
N LEU A 94 5.22 -6.42 8.23
CA LEU A 94 4.95 -6.25 9.65
C LEU A 94 3.53 -6.74 10.00
N PRO A 95 3.38 -7.95 10.58
CA PRO A 95 2.07 -8.52 10.85
C PRO A 95 1.30 -7.70 11.91
N PHE A 96 -0.03 -7.74 11.84
CA PHE A 96 -0.89 -6.90 12.70
C PHE A 96 -0.66 -7.11 14.19
N TYR A 97 -0.34 -8.32 14.67
CA TYR A 97 -0.02 -8.52 16.10
C TYR A 97 1.23 -7.75 16.55
N ARG A 98 2.19 -7.56 15.64
CA ARG A 98 3.40 -6.80 15.93
C ARG A 98 3.11 -5.31 15.86
N GLN A 99 2.28 -4.88 14.89
CA GLN A 99 1.79 -3.51 14.83
C GLN A 99 1.03 -3.12 16.11
N THR A 100 0.12 -3.96 16.60
CA THR A 100 -0.61 -3.68 17.85
C THR A 100 0.34 -3.52 19.02
N GLY A 101 1.38 -4.37 19.13
CA GLY A 101 2.39 -4.24 20.18
C GLY A 101 3.25 -2.97 20.05
N ILE A 102 3.55 -2.52 18.82
CA ILE A 102 4.25 -1.25 18.57
C ILE A 102 3.39 -0.07 18.99
N LEU A 103 2.12 -0.05 18.58
CA LEU A 103 1.18 1.02 18.90
C LEU A 103 0.92 1.10 20.41
N GLN A 104 0.81 -0.05 21.08
CA GLN A 104 0.63 -0.11 22.53
C GLN A 104 1.79 0.53 23.29
N ARG A 105 3.04 0.38 22.82
CA ARG A 105 4.20 1.07 23.42
C ARG A 105 4.13 2.60 23.27
N SER A 106 3.38 3.08 22.29
CA SER A 106 3.06 4.50 22.11
C SER A 106 1.78 4.93 22.82
N GLY A 107 1.22 4.09 23.71
CA GLY A 107 -0.01 4.37 24.46
C GLY A 107 -1.30 4.21 23.66
N VAL A 108 -1.25 3.59 22.47
CA VAL A 108 -2.42 3.40 21.61
C VAL A 108 -2.88 1.95 21.66
N GLU A 109 -4.06 1.72 22.22
CA GLU A 109 -4.70 0.42 22.26
C GLU A 109 -5.60 0.21 21.04
N ILE A 110 -5.25 -0.78 20.22
CA ILE A 110 -6.08 -1.21 19.09
C ILE A 110 -6.02 -2.73 18.95
N SER A 111 -7.16 -3.33 18.65
CA SER A 111 -7.26 -4.77 18.49
C SER A 111 -6.79 -5.23 17.11
N ARG A 112 -6.30 -6.48 17.03
CA ARG A 112 -5.94 -7.11 15.74
C ARG A 112 -7.13 -7.26 14.81
N SER A 113 -8.32 -7.52 15.36
CA SER A 113 -9.55 -7.65 14.57
C SER A 113 -9.95 -6.32 13.96
N THR A 114 -9.78 -5.20 14.68
CA THR A 114 -10.01 -3.86 14.12
C THR A 114 -9.14 -3.64 12.88
N LEU A 115 -7.82 -3.83 12.99
CA LEU A 115 -6.89 -3.65 11.86
C LEU A 115 -7.24 -4.57 10.67
N SER A 116 -7.50 -5.84 10.95
CA SER A 116 -7.85 -6.83 9.91
C SER A 116 -9.15 -6.48 9.20
N ASN A 117 -10.20 -6.14 9.94
CA ASN A 117 -11.51 -5.80 9.37
C ASN A 117 -11.44 -4.50 8.57
N THR A 118 -10.69 -3.50 9.04
CA THR A 118 -10.51 -2.26 8.27
C THR A 118 -9.68 -2.48 7.01
N ALA A 119 -8.69 -3.38 7.03
CA ALA A 119 -7.92 -3.74 5.85
C ALA A 119 -8.79 -4.39 4.77
N ILE A 120 -9.72 -5.27 5.16
CA ILE A 120 -10.69 -5.88 4.25
C ILE A 120 -11.59 -4.81 3.62
N GLN A 121 -12.15 -3.90 4.43
CA GLN A 121 -12.97 -2.81 3.90
C GLN A 121 -12.20 -1.93 2.89
N VAL A 122 -10.95 -1.60 3.20
CA VAL A 122 -10.11 -0.84 2.27
C VAL A 122 -9.91 -1.61 0.97
N PHE A 123 -9.60 -2.91 1.06
CA PHE A 123 -9.48 -3.75 -0.14
C PHE A 123 -10.78 -3.79 -0.95
N GLU A 124 -11.94 -3.97 -0.33
CA GLU A 124 -13.23 -3.97 -1.04
C GLU A 124 -13.45 -2.67 -1.82
N ARG A 125 -13.13 -1.52 -1.22
CA ARG A 125 -13.25 -0.21 -1.88
C ARG A 125 -12.23 0.03 -2.97
N LEU A 126 -11.04 -0.54 -2.86
CA LEU A 126 -9.98 -0.42 -3.87
C LEU A 126 -10.04 -1.51 -4.94
N SER A 127 -10.79 -2.60 -4.72
CA SER A 127 -10.88 -3.73 -5.64
C SER A 127 -11.29 -3.34 -7.07
N PRO A 128 -12.14 -2.32 -7.34
CA PRO A 128 -12.43 -1.88 -8.70
C PRO A 128 -11.18 -1.40 -9.46
N MET A 129 -10.16 -0.89 -8.76
CA MET A 129 -8.93 -0.41 -9.37
C MET A 129 -8.02 -1.54 -9.87
N ILE A 130 -8.29 -2.80 -9.50
CA ILE A 130 -7.51 -3.96 -9.96
C ILE A 130 -7.60 -4.08 -11.49
N GLU A 131 -8.76 -3.78 -12.07
CA GLU A 131 -8.93 -3.79 -13.51
C GLU A 131 -8.14 -2.66 -14.18
N ASP A 132 -8.00 -1.50 -13.53
CA ASP A 132 -7.15 -0.41 -14.03
C ASP A 132 -5.67 -0.84 -14.04
N VAL A 133 -5.21 -1.50 -12.97
CA VAL A 133 -3.86 -2.08 -12.88
C VAL A 133 -3.65 -3.13 -13.97
N ARG A 134 -4.66 -3.97 -14.26
CA ARG A 134 -4.61 -4.95 -15.34
C ARG A 134 -4.49 -4.27 -16.70
N ARG A 135 -5.32 -3.27 -17.00
CA ARG A 135 -5.25 -2.54 -18.27
C ARG A 135 -3.89 -1.89 -18.47
N GLU A 136 -3.32 -1.34 -17.40
CA GLU A 136 -1.98 -0.77 -17.42
C GLU A 136 -0.94 -1.87 -17.70
N LEU A 137 -0.94 -2.98 -16.95
CA LEU A 137 -0.06 -4.15 -17.20
C LEU A 137 -0.05 -4.60 -18.66
N PHE A 138 -1.21 -4.61 -19.31
CA PHE A 138 -1.39 -5.08 -20.69
C PHE A 138 -0.78 -4.15 -21.75
N GLN A 139 -0.41 -2.92 -21.38
CA GLN A 139 0.38 -2.03 -22.25
C GLN A 139 1.87 -2.44 -22.32
N SER A 140 2.31 -3.36 -21.46
CA SER A 140 3.69 -3.84 -21.45
C SER A 140 3.99 -4.70 -22.68
N LYS A 141 5.21 -4.56 -23.24
CA LYS A 141 5.66 -5.36 -24.39
C LYS A 141 5.71 -6.87 -24.09
N TYR A 142 5.95 -7.22 -22.84
CA TYR A 142 5.98 -8.60 -22.35
C TYR A 142 5.59 -8.61 -20.88
N LEU A 143 5.10 -9.77 -20.42
CA LEU A 143 4.78 -10.01 -19.01
C LEU A 143 5.78 -11.02 -18.42
N GLN A 144 6.17 -10.80 -17.17
CA GLN A 144 6.90 -11.75 -16.35
C GLN A 144 5.90 -12.36 -15.37
N ILE A 145 5.77 -13.68 -15.35
CA ILE A 145 4.79 -14.38 -14.53
C ILE A 145 5.50 -15.48 -13.75
N ASP A 146 5.37 -15.45 -12.43
CA ASP A 146 5.96 -16.45 -11.54
C ASP A 146 4.96 -16.87 -10.44
N GLU A 147 5.06 -18.11 -9.97
CA GLU A 147 4.20 -18.64 -8.91
C GLU A 147 4.98 -18.81 -7.60
N THR A 148 4.42 -18.32 -6.50
CA THR A 148 4.91 -18.63 -5.16
C THR A 148 3.93 -19.59 -4.49
N VAL A 149 4.44 -20.70 -3.97
CA VAL A 149 3.65 -21.67 -3.21
C VAL A 149 3.51 -21.20 -1.76
N LEU A 150 2.28 -21.18 -1.25
CA LEU A 150 1.98 -20.87 0.14
C LEU A 150 0.97 -21.87 0.74
N GLN A 151 0.76 -21.76 2.04
CA GLN A 151 -0.30 -22.46 2.77
C GLN A 151 -1.26 -21.42 3.33
N VAL A 152 -2.54 -21.60 3.06
CA VAL A 152 -3.60 -20.74 3.61
C VAL A 152 -4.31 -21.52 4.72
N LEU A 153 -4.41 -20.89 5.89
CA LEU A 153 -5.12 -21.47 7.03
C LEU A 153 -6.63 -21.27 6.86
N ASN A 154 -7.40 -22.29 7.25
CA ASN A 154 -8.87 -22.29 7.25
C ASN A 154 -9.48 -22.00 5.87
N GLU A 155 -8.82 -22.46 4.80
CA GLU A 155 -9.39 -22.42 3.46
C GLU A 155 -10.54 -23.44 3.37
N GLU A 156 -11.70 -23.00 2.87
CA GLU A 156 -12.89 -23.83 2.79
C GLU A 156 -12.64 -25.07 1.91
N GLY A 157 -12.99 -26.26 2.41
CA GLY A 157 -12.80 -27.52 1.69
C GLY A 157 -11.34 -28.00 1.59
N LYS A 158 -10.40 -27.39 2.34
CA LYS A 158 -8.99 -27.81 2.34
C LYS A 158 -8.36 -27.93 3.72
N SER A 159 -7.32 -28.75 3.77
CA SER A 159 -6.46 -28.86 4.95
C SER A 159 -5.52 -27.65 5.05
N ASN A 160 -5.14 -27.25 6.26
CA ASN A 160 -4.15 -26.19 6.48
C ASN A 160 -2.76 -26.50 5.90
N SER A 161 -2.47 -27.78 5.62
CA SER A 161 -1.24 -28.23 4.97
C SER A 161 -1.29 -28.19 3.45
N SER A 162 -2.48 -27.97 2.87
CA SER A 162 -2.67 -27.94 1.42
C SER A 162 -1.92 -26.76 0.79
N LYS A 163 -1.38 -26.99 -0.41
CA LYS A 163 -0.70 -25.96 -1.19
C LYS A 163 -1.73 -25.06 -1.88
N SER A 164 -1.47 -23.77 -1.82
CA SER A 164 -2.14 -22.73 -2.59
C SER A 164 -1.07 -21.86 -3.26
N TYR A 165 -1.47 -21.03 -4.23
CA TYR A 165 -0.55 -20.40 -5.16
C TYR A 165 -0.82 -18.89 -5.21
N MET A 166 0.24 -18.09 -5.15
CA MET A 166 0.18 -16.67 -5.44
C MET A 166 0.94 -16.41 -6.74
N TRP A 167 0.23 -16.02 -7.77
CA TRP A 167 0.77 -15.62 -9.05
C TRP A 167 1.22 -14.17 -8.99
N VAL A 168 2.47 -13.91 -9.33
CA VAL A 168 3.04 -12.58 -9.46
C VAL A 168 3.15 -12.27 -10.94
N ILE A 169 2.39 -11.28 -11.39
CA ILE A 169 2.36 -10.84 -12.79
C ILE A 169 2.96 -9.45 -12.84
N ARG A 170 4.05 -9.32 -13.59
CA ARG A 170 4.80 -8.07 -13.69
C ARG A 170 4.91 -7.62 -15.14
N GLY A 171 4.59 -6.36 -15.36
CA GLY A 171 4.82 -5.63 -16.60
C GLY A 171 5.74 -4.44 -16.36
N SER A 172 6.25 -3.84 -17.44
CA SER A 172 7.07 -2.63 -17.38
C SER A 172 6.55 -1.62 -18.39
N ILE A 173 6.22 -0.43 -17.91
CA ILE A 173 5.72 0.69 -18.71
C ILE A 173 6.57 1.90 -18.34
N ARG A 174 7.23 2.50 -19.34
CA ARG A 174 8.03 3.73 -19.16
C ARG A 174 8.96 3.68 -17.93
N GLU A 175 9.72 2.59 -17.83
CA GLU A 175 10.69 2.30 -16.75
C GLU A 175 10.12 2.03 -15.35
N LYS A 176 8.80 2.09 -15.16
CA LYS A 176 8.15 1.73 -13.90
C LYS A 176 7.55 0.33 -13.99
N PRO A 177 7.90 -0.57 -13.05
CA PRO A 177 7.26 -1.87 -12.98
C PRO A 177 5.83 -1.72 -12.44
N VAL A 178 4.90 -2.43 -13.05
CA VAL A 178 3.57 -2.68 -12.50
C VAL A 178 3.53 -4.14 -12.08
N VAL A 179 3.02 -4.42 -10.88
CA VAL A 179 2.97 -5.77 -10.31
C VAL A 179 1.56 -6.03 -9.81
N LEU A 180 0.98 -7.14 -10.25
CA LEU A 180 -0.28 -7.67 -9.75
C LEU A 180 -0.03 -9.02 -9.08
N TYR A 181 -0.61 -9.19 -7.91
CA TYR A 181 -0.64 -10.46 -7.18
C TYR A 181 -2.04 -11.06 -7.32
N HIS A 182 -2.10 -12.32 -7.75
CA HIS A 182 -3.37 -13.05 -7.87
C HIS A 182 -3.29 -14.38 -7.14
N TYR A 183 -4.23 -14.61 -6.24
CA TYR A 183 -4.30 -15.85 -5.47
C TYR A 183 -5.11 -16.91 -6.23
N GLU A 184 -4.55 -18.12 -6.30
CA GLU A 184 -5.26 -19.30 -6.75
C GLU A 184 -5.18 -20.44 -5.73
N SER A 185 -6.32 -21.08 -5.56
CA SER A 185 -6.44 -22.24 -4.67
C SER A 185 -5.77 -23.48 -5.30
N SER A 186 -5.64 -23.55 -6.62
CA SER A 186 -5.07 -24.70 -7.32
C SER A 186 -3.91 -24.28 -8.22
N ARG A 187 -3.06 -25.23 -8.62
CA ARG A 187 -1.99 -25.01 -9.61
C ARG A 187 -2.51 -25.02 -11.06
N SER A 188 -3.82 -24.91 -11.26
CA SER A 188 -4.39 -24.97 -12.60
C SER A 188 -3.92 -23.78 -13.42
N ALA A 189 -3.43 -24.03 -14.63
CA ALA A 189 -3.10 -22.98 -15.59
C ALA A 189 -4.35 -22.25 -16.12
N LYS A 190 -5.55 -22.79 -15.88
CA LYS A 190 -6.83 -22.27 -16.36
C LYS A 190 -7.01 -20.79 -16.07
N PHE A 191 -6.70 -20.36 -14.84
CA PHE A 191 -6.77 -18.94 -14.48
C PHE A 191 -5.89 -18.09 -15.38
N LEU A 192 -4.63 -18.49 -15.59
CA LEU A 192 -3.70 -17.72 -16.43
C LEU A 192 -4.13 -17.70 -17.89
N GLU A 193 -4.64 -18.82 -18.41
CA GLU A 193 -5.15 -18.91 -19.78
C GLU A 193 -6.32 -17.94 -19.99
N GLU A 194 -7.27 -17.91 -19.05
CA GLU A 194 -8.41 -16.98 -19.08
C GLU A 194 -7.97 -15.52 -18.88
N TRP A 195 -7.02 -15.29 -17.96
CA TRP A 195 -6.58 -13.94 -17.60
C TRP A 195 -5.71 -13.30 -18.68
N ILE A 196 -4.82 -14.06 -19.33
CA ILE A 196 -3.91 -13.58 -20.39
C ILE A 196 -4.58 -13.63 -21.77
N GLY A 197 -5.74 -14.27 -21.95
CA GLY A 197 -6.37 -14.50 -23.26
C GLY A 197 -6.58 -13.25 -24.15
N ASP A 198 -6.59 -12.06 -23.56
CA ASP A 198 -6.71 -10.77 -24.27
C ASP A 198 -5.42 -9.94 -24.32
N PHE A 199 -4.32 -10.49 -23.83
CA PHE A 199 -3.00 -9.86 -23.87
C PHE A 199 -2.52 -9.79 -25.33
N GLY A 200 -2.24 -8.58 -25.80
CA GLY A 200 -1.94 -8.30 -27.21
C GLY A 200 -3.16 -7.91 -28.08
N LYS A 201 -4.40 -8.16 -27.63
CA LYS A 201 -5.61 -7.64 -28.31
C LYS A 201 -5.92 -6.21 -27.88
N LEU A 202 -5.63 -5.85 -26.62
CA LEU A 202 -5.79 -4.48 -26.09
C LEU A 202 -4.86 -3.45 -26.77
N SER A 203 -3.77 -3.90 -27.42
CA SER A 203 -2.93 -3.03 -28.25
C SER A 203 -3.50 -2.76 -29.65
N GLU A 204 -4.46 -3.56 -30.13
CA GLU A 204 -5.08 -3.35 -31.45
C GLU A 204 -6.09 -2.19 -31.43
N THR A 205 -6.58 -1.77 -30.25
CA THR A 205 -7.49 -0.62 -30.13
C THR A 205 -6.76 0.73 -30.23
N LEU A 206 -5.42 0.74 -30.24
CA LEU A 206 -4.60 1.94 -30.46
C LEU A 206 -3.89 1.95 -31.82
N SER A 207 -4.08 0.91 -32.65
CA SER A 207 -3.47 0.81 -33.99
C SER A 207 -4.25 1.49 -35.11
N GLU A 208 -5.28 2.29 -34.83
CA GLU A 208 -5.86 3.22 -35.82
C GLU A 208 -4.93 4.42 -36.15
N LEU A 209 -3.75 4.49 -35.53
CA LEU A 209 -2.64 5.36 -35.95
C LEU A 209 -1.50 4.53 -36.56
N ASN A 210 -1.80 3.96 -37.73
CA ASN A 210 -0.92 3.77 -38.89
C ASN A 210 0.61 3.71 -38.63
N VAL A 211 1.15 2.56 -38.24
CA VAL A 211 2.49 2.11 -38.68
C VAL A 211 2.52 0.58 -38.71
N SER A 212 2.87 0.03 -39.87
CA SER A 212 3.15 -1.38 -40.11
C SER A 212 4.29 -1.90 -39.22
N LEU A 213 4.25 -3.16 -38.79
CA LEU A 213 5.39 -4.09 -38.91
C LEU A 213 5.03 -5.52 -38.43
N PRO A 214 5.44 -6.58 -39.16
CA PRO A 214 5.29 -7.98 -38.77
C PRO A 214 6.43 -8.45 -37.85
N TRP A 215 6.21 -9.57 -37.12
CA TRP A 215 7.17 -10.56 -36.54
C TRP A 215 6.92 -11.03 -35.08
N VAL A 216 5.93 -10.51 -34.34
CA VAL A 216 5.77 -10.83 -32.89
C VAL A 216 5.05 -12.17 -32.59
N ALA A 217 4.66 -12.95 -33.59
CA ALA A 217 3.88 -14.18 -33.38
C ALA A 217 4.67 -15.43 -32.93
N ARG A 218 5.95 -15.33 -32.53
CA ARG A 218 6.73 -16.51 -32.09
C ARG A 218 7.68 -16.21 -30.93
N GLN A 219 7.14 -16.02 -29.72
CA GLN A 219 7.88 -16.40 -28.51
C GLN A 219 6.96 -16.67 -27.31
N ILE A 220 5.98 -17.55 -27.49
CA ILE A 220 5.47 -18.38 -26.40
C ILE A 220 6.36 -19.63 -26.40
N ALA A 221 7.39 -19.63 -25.58
CA ALA A 221 8.24 -20.79 -25.34
C ALA A 221 8.31 -21.06 -23.84
N PHE A 222 7.49 -22.02 -23.43
CA PHE A 222 7.54 -22.72 -22.17
C PHE A 222 8.90 -23.42 -22.00
N GLN A 223 9.46 -23.30 -20.79
CA GLN A 223 10.32 -24.24 -20.04
C GLN A 223 11.67 -23.69 -19.55
N GLY A 224 11.77 -23.60 -18.22
CA GLY A 224 12.79 -24.32 -17.45
C GLY A 224 14.23 -23.83 -17.56
N LEU A 225 14.62 -22.90 -16.69
CA LEU A 225 15.82 -22.97 -15.84
C LEU A 225 15.96 -21.63 -15.10
N PHE A 226 15.65 -21.59 -13.80
CA PHE A 226 16.50 -20.95 -12.78
C PHE A 226 15.96 -21.35 -11.40
N LYS A 227 16.27 -22.59 -11.02
CA LYS A 227 16.26 -23.00 -9.61
C LYS A 227 17.36 -22.23 -8.88
N ARG A 228 17.04 -21.81 -7.65
CA ARG A 228 17.92 -21.23 -6.62
C ARG A 228 18.43 -19.83 -6.98
N THR A 229 17.85 -18.80 -6.35
CA THR A 229 18.48 -18.01 -5.27
C THR A 229 17.52 -16.88 -4.87
N ALA A 230 16.58 -17.16 -3.97
CA ALA A 230 15.93 -16.19 -3.08
C ALA A 230 15.09 -16.96 -2.05
N MET A 231 15.71 -17.99 -1.46
CA MET A 231 15.14 -18.76 -0.36
C MET A 231 15.55 -18.05 0.93
N ASN A 232 14.78 -17.03 1.33
CA ASN A 232 14.53 -16.70 2.74
C ASN A 232 13.70 -15.42 2.86
N ARG A 233 12.70 -15.51 3.72
CA ARG A 233 11.78 -14.46 4.20
C ARG A 233 10.64 -14.11 3.25
N MET A 234 9.51 -14.80 3.41
CA MET A 234 8.25 -14.10 3.75
C MET A 234 7.06 -15.03 4.09
N ILE A 235 7.25 -16.14 4.80
CA ILE A 235 6.16 -16.76 5.56
C ILE A 235 6.79 -17.33 6.83
N LEU A 236 6.38 -16.81 7.99
CA LEU A 236 6.13 -17.50 9.26
C LEU A 236 5.91 -16.44 10.36
N TYR A 237 4.84 -16.66 11.14
CA TYR A 237 4.25 -15.91 12.28
C TYR A 237 3.18 -14.86 11.95
#